data_AF-I0E0F3-F1
#
_entry.id   AF-I0E0F3-F1
#
_cell.length_a   1.000
_cell.length_b   1.000
_cell.length_c   1.000
_cell.angle_alpha   90.00
_cell.angle_beta   90.00
_cell.angle_gamma   90.00
#
_symmetry.space_group_name_H-M   'P 1'
#
loop_
_entity.id
_entity.type
_entity.pdbx_description
1 polymer ?
#
loop_
_entity_poly.entity_id
_entity_poly.type
_entity_poly.pdbx_seq_one_letter_code
_entity_poly.pdbx_strand_id
1 'polypeptide(L)'
;AGKIAGLGVLRIINEPTAAALAYGFEKSASKTIAVYDLGGGTFDVSILEIADGVFEVKSTNGDTFLGGEDFDTRILNHLIDVFKKENGIDLSKD
;
A
#
# COMPACT_ATOMS: atom_id res chain seq x y z
N ALA A 1 13.83 13.42 -7.17
CA ALA A 1 12.79 14.10 -6.36
C ALA A 1 13.37 14.74 -5.09
N GLY A 2 13.78 13.99 -4.05
CA GLY A 2 14.20 14.55 -2.76
C GLY A 2 15.29 15.63 -2.80
N LYS A 3 16.41 15.40 -3.51
CA LYS A 3 17.46 16.42 -3.69
C LYS A 3 16.97 17.66 -4.44
N ILE A 4 16.09 17.49 -5.43
CA ILE A 4 15.49 18.59 -6.22
C ILE A 4 14.58 19.44 -5.32
N ALA A 5 13.90 18.80 -4.35
CA ALA A 5 13.15 19.48 -3.31
C ALA A 5 14.04 20.10 -2.21
N GLY A 6 15.37 20.09 -2.36
CA GLY A 6 16.31 20.69 -1.39
C GLY A 6 16.61 19.82 -0.17
N LEU A 7 16.21 18.54 -0.15
CA LEU A 7 16.42 17.66 1.00
C LEU A 7 17.76 16.91 0.94
N GLY A 8 18.44 16.87 2.08
CA GLY A 8 19.60 15.98 2.31
C GLY A 8 19.16 14.53 2.47
N VAL A 9 19.08 13.78 1.38
CA VAL A 9 18.66 12.37 1.39
C VAL A 9 19.78 11.51 1.99
N LEU A 10 19.65 11.17 3.28
CA LEU A 10 20.64 10.38 4.03
C LEU A 10 20.60 8.89 3.69
N ARG A 11 19.40 8.36 3.50
CA ARG A 11 19.17 6.96 3.16
C ARG A 11 17.81 6.82 2.48
N ILE A 12 17.71 5.89 1.55
CA ILE A 12 16.44 5.41 1.01
C ILE A 12 16.26 4.00 1.56
N ILE A 13 15.09 3.72 2.12
CA ILE A 13 14.69 2.39 2.56
C ILE A 13 13.39 2.04 1.83
N ASN A 14 13.18 0.76 1.61
CA ASN A 14 11.93 0.22 1.09
C ASN A 14 10.82 0.32 2.16
N GLU A 15 9.59 0.50 1.69
CA GLU A 15 8.38 0.59 2.52
C GLU A 15 8.18 -0.60 3.46
N PRO A 16 8.29 -1.88 3.04
CA PRO A 16 8.07 -3.00 3.95
C PRO A 16 9.07 -3.04 5.11
N THR A 17 10.33 -2.65 4.89
CA THR A 17 11.31 -2.55 5.99
C THR A 17 11.03 -1.33 6.86
N ALA A 18 10.60 -0.20 6.29
CA ALA A 18 10.21 0.98 7.07
C ALA A 18 9.02 0.66 8.00
N ALA A 19 8.00 -0.04 7.50
CA ALA A 19 6.85 -0.49 8.27
C ALA A 19 7.26 -1.46 9.40
N ALA A 20 8.11 -2.45 9.08
CA ALA A 20 8.61 -3.40 10.06
C ALA A 20 9.47 -2.74 11.15
N LEU A 21 10.29 -1.74 10.79
CA LEU A 21 11.06 -0.95 11.74
C LEU A 21 10.16 -0.13 12.67
N ALA A 22 9.11 0.50 12.13
CA ALA A 22 8.16 1.31 12.89
C ALA A 22 7.35 0.48 13.89
N TYR A 23 7.04 -0.78 13.56
CA TYR A 23 6.31 -1.68 14.45
C TYR A 23 7.09 -2.05 15.72
N GLY A 24 8.43 -1.93 15.72
CA GLY A 24 9.22 -2.05 16.95
C GLY A 24 9.43 -3.49 17.42
N PHE A 25 9.76 -4.42 16.52
CA PHE A 25 10.09 -5.80 16.90
C PHE A 25 11.32 -5.84 17.84
N GLU A 26 11.14 -6.35 19.07
CA GLU A 26 12.23 -6.56 20.03
C GLU A 26 13.26 -7.58 19.51
N LYS A 27 14.53 -7.34 19.86
CA LYS A 27 15.74 -8.00 19.32
C LYS A 27 15.94 -9.47 19.69
N SER A 28 15.04 -10.09 20.45
CA SER A 28 15.36 -11.31 21.21
C SER A 28 14.87 -12.62 20.59
N ALA A 29 14.02 -12.59 19.56
CA ALA A 29 13.62 -13.80 18.85
C ALA A 29 13.57 -13.56 17.33
N SER A 30 14.19 -14.46 16.57
CA SER A 30 14.02 -14.47 15.12
C SER A 30 12.55 -14.68 14.76
N LYS A 31 12.02 -13.85 13.86
CA LYS A 31 10.60 -13.86 13.48
C LYS A 31 10.46 -13.65 11.98
N THR A 32 9.51 -14.39 11.41
CA THR A 32 9.03 -14.15 10.06
C THR A 32 7.76 -13.32 10.14
N ILE A 33 7.70 -12.23 9.38
CA ILE A 33 6.56 -11.33 9.33
C ILE A 33 6.08 -11.18 7.88
N ALA A 34 4.80 -10.90 7.72
CA ALA A 34 4.22 -10.47 6.46
C ALA A 34 3.81 -9.00 6.59
N VAL A 35 4.28 -8.16 5.67
CA VAL A 35 3.77 -6.81 5.46
C VAL A 35 2.73 -6.88 4.36
N TYR A 36 1.50 -6.46 4.69
CA TYR A 36 0.39 -6.31 3.77
C TYR A 36 0.23 -4.81 3.50
N ASP A 37 0.46 -4.38 2.26
CA ASP A 37 0.38 -2.98 1.85
C ASP A 37 -0.66 -2.84 0.74
N LEU A 38 -1.80 -2.24 1.06
CA LEU A 38 -2.86 -1.93 0.10
C LEU A 38 -2.97 -0.41 -0.01
N GLY A 39 -2.32 0.13 -1.04
CA GLY A 39 -2.25 1.55 -1.30
C GLY A 39 -3.40 2.06 -2.16
N GLY A 40 -3.20 3.23 -2.77
CA GLY A 40 -4.18 3.85 -3.66
C GLY A 40 -4.35 3.11 -5.00
N GLY A 41 -3.26 2.66 -5.61
CA GLY A 41 -3.30 1.99 -6.92
C GLY A 41 -2.59 0.63 -6.98
N THR A 42 -1.88 0.24 -5.92
CA THR A 42 -1.16 -1.04 -5.88
C THR A 42 -1.43 -1.79 -4.58
N PHE A 43 -1.30 -3.10 -4.68
CA PHE A 43 -1.38 -4.03 -3.57
C PHE A 43 -0.11 -4.86 -3.54
N ASP A 44 0.65 -4.79 -2.47
CA ASP A 44 1.93 -5.46 -2.31
C ASP A 44 1.98 -6.25 -1.00
N VAL A 45 2.55 -7.44 -1.06
CA VAL A 45 2.84 -8.28 0.11
C VAL A 45 4.31 -8.62 0.13
N SER A 46 4.94 -8.37 1.28
CA SER A 46 6.34 -8.74 1.50
C SER A 46 6.49 -9.65 2.71
N ILE A 47 7.26 -10.72 2.57
CA ILE A 47 7.69 -11.56 3.69
C ILE A 47 9.07 -11.10 4.13
N LEU A 48 9.20 -10.75 5.40
CA LEU A 48 10.47 -10.37 5.98
C LEU A 48 10.86 -11.34 7.10
N GLU A 49 12.14 -11.61 7.18
CA GLU A 49 12.77 -12.29 8.29
C GLU A 49 13.52 -11.26 9.13
N ILE A 50 13.30 -11.30 10.44
CA ILE A 50 13.94 -10.42 11.41
C ILE A 50 14.82 -11.29 12.28
N ALA A 51 16.13 -11.07 12.25
CA ALA A 51 17.10 -11.76 13.10
C ALA A 51 18.17 -10.75 13.57
N ASP A 52 18.44 -10.71 14.87
CA ASP A 52 19.48 -9.84 15.47
C ASP A 52 19.35 -8.35 15.09
N GLY A 53 18.11 -7.88 14.88
CA GLY A 53 17.83 -6.49 14.45
C GLY A 53 18.12 -6.21 12.98
N VAL A 54 18.48 -7.23 12.20
CA VAL A 54 18.56 -7.18 10.74
C VAL A 54 17.22 -7.60 10.15
N PHE A 55 16.76 -6.85 9.15
CA PHE A 55 15.54 -7.12 8.39
C PHE A 55 15.95 -7.58 7.00
N GLU A 56 15.56 -8.80 6.63
CA GLU A 56 15.79 -9.36 5.30
C GLU A 56 14.46 -9.59 4.59
N VAL A 57 14.30 -9.02 3.40
CA VAL A 57 13.13 -9.30 2.55
C VAL A 57 13.36 -10.65 1.86
N LYS A 58 12.51 -11.64 2.15
CA LYS A 58 12.61 -12.98 1.57
C LYS A 58 11.86 -13.07 0.25
N SER A 59 10.73 -12.40 0.15
CA SER A 59 9.92 -12.35 -1.06
C SER A 59 9.01 -11.13 -1.06
N THR A 60 8.77 -10.59 -2.23
CA THR A 60 7.76 -9.55 -2.47
C THR A 60 6.95 -9.95 -3.69
N ASN A 61 5.63 -9.85 -3.61
CA ASN A 61 4.73 -10.04 -4.73
C ASN A 61 3.48 -9.16 -4.54
N GLY A 62 2.73 -8.91 -5.60
CA GLY A 62 1.62 -7.98 -5.55
C GLY A 62 0.84 -7.90 -6.86
N ASP A 63 -0.12 -6.98 -6.87
CA ASP A 63 -0.89 -6.56 -8.03
C ASP A 63 -0.75 -5.04 -8.21
N THR A 64 -0.18 -4.63 -9.35
CA THR A 64 0.04 -3.21 -9.68
C THR A 64 -1.21 -2.50 -10.17
N PHE A 65 -2.35 -3.20 -10.25
CA PHE A 65 -3.65 -2.69 -10.71
C PHE A 65 -4.77 -2.99 -9.70
N LEU A 66 -4.43 -3.09 -8.43
CA LEU A 66 -5.38 -3.24 -7.34
C LEU A 66 -5.06 -2.24 -6.24
N GLY A 67 -5.98 -1.34 -5.92
CA GLY A 67 -5.82 -0.39 -4.83
C GLY A 67 -7.13 0.30 -4.44
N GLY A 68 -7.03 1.28 -3.54
CA GLY A 68 -8.14 2.12 -3.11
C GLY A 68 -8.96 2.74 -4.27
N GLU A 69 -8.32 3.08 -5.38
CA GLU A 69 -8.98 3.62 -6.58
C GLU A 69 -10.03 2.68 -7.17
N ASP A 70 -9.82 1.36 -7.07
CA ASP A 70 -10.81 0.36 -7.50
C ASP A 70 -12.03 0.34 -6.57
N PHE A 71 -11.81 0.50 -5.26
CA PHE A 71 -12.88 0.61 -4.28
C PHE A 71 -13.68 1.90 -4.48
N ASP A 72 -12.99 3.02 -4.69
CA ASP A 72 -13.62 4.31 -4.99
C ASP A 72 -14.46 4.21 -6.26
N THR A 73 -13.90 3.64 -7.33
CA THR A 73 -14.60 3.40 -8.60
C THR A 73 -15.81 2.51 -8.41
N ARG A 74 -15.70 1.45 -7.60
CA ARG A 74 -16.80 0.52 -7.34
C ARG A 74 -17.97 1.20 -6.61
N ILE A 75 -17.66 2.06 -5.64
CA ILE A 75 -18.65 2.85 -4.90
C ILE A 75 -19.28 3.89 -5.83
N LEU A 76 -18.46 4.63 -6.59
CA LEU A 76 -18.94 5.62 -7.55
C LEU A 76 -19.93 5.01 -8.54
N ASN A 77 -19.57 3.90 -9.18
CA ASN A 77 -20.44 3.21 -10.14
C ASN A 77 -21.77 2.76 -9.48
N HIS A 78 -21.71 2.29 -8.24
CA HIS A 78 -22.92 1.94 -7.50
C HIS A 78 -23.84 3.15 -7.28
N LEU A 79 -23.28 4.30 -6.91
CA LEU A 79 -24.04 5.54 -6.71
C LEU A 79 -24.65 6.05 -8.02
N ILE A 80 -23.90 5.98 -9.12
CA ILE A 80 -24.39 6.34 -10.46
C ILE A 80 -25.60 5.46 -10.85
N ASP A 81 -25.49 4.15 -10.67
CA ASP A 81 -26.57 3.21 -10.99
C ASP A 81 -27.84 3.48 -10.17
N VAL A 82 -27.69 3.74 -8.87
CA VAL A 82 -28.81 4.07 -7.97
C VAL A 82 -29.46 5.38 -8.41
N PHE A 83 -28.66 6.42 -8.63
CA PHE A 83 -29.17 7.72 -9.03
C PHE A 83 -29.93 7.67 -10.37
N LYS A 84 -29.39 6.93 -11.34
CA LYS A 84 -30.03 6.71 -12.65
C LYS A 84 -31.36 5.98 -12.52
N LYS A 85 -31.45 4.99 -11.62
CA LYS A 85 -32.70 4.26 -11.35
C LYS A 85 -33.76 5.15 -10.71
N GLU A 86 -33.38 6.02 -9.78
CA GLU A 86 -34.31 6.87 -9.02
C GLU A 86 -34.73 8.13 -9.77
N ASN A 87 -33.84 8.74 -10.53
CA ASN A 87 -34.04 10.06 -11.14
C ASN A 87 -34.10 10.03 -12.68
N GLY A 88 -33.78 8.89 -13.30
CA GLY A 88 -33.74 8.74 -14.76
C GLY A 88 -32.58 9.47 -15.44
N ILE A 89 -31.68 10.08 -14.67
CA ILE A 89 -30.54 10.89 -15.15
C ILE A 89 -29.25 10.07 -14.99
N ASP A 90 -28.42 10.06 -16.03
CA ASP A 90 -27.15 9.33 -16.05
C ASP A 90 -25.96 10.28 -15.81
N LEU A 91 -25.43 10.25 -14.60
CA LEU A 91 -24.30 11.10 -14.18
C LEU A 91 -22.94 10.62 -14.67
N SER A 92 -22.83 9.46 -15.32
CA SER A 92 -21.55 8.97 -15.83
C SER A 92 -20.96 9.79 -16.99
N LYS A 93 -21.74 10.75 -17.51
CA LYS A 93 -21.43 11.56 -18.70
C LYS A 93 -21.10 13.02 -18.40
N ASP A 94 -21.20 13.43 -17.14
CA ASP A 94 -20.83 14.76 -16.66
C ASP A 94 -19.42 14.74 -16.06
#